data_AF-A0A3N5L737-F1
#
_entry.id   AF-A0A3N5L737-F1
#
_cell.length_a   1.000
_cell.length_b   1.000
_cell.length_c   1.000
_cell.angle_alpha   90.00
_cell.angle_beta   90.00
_cell.angle_gamma   90.00
#
_symmetry.space_group_name_H-M   'P 1'
#
loop_
_entity.id
_entity.type
_entity.pdbx_description
1 polymer ?
#
loop_
_entity_poly.entity_id
_entity_poly.type
_entity_poly.pdbx_seq_one_letter_code
_entity_poly.pdbx_strand_id
1 'polypeptide(L)'
;MSTQKGKPTIKMSLAKSLAMMLTLTLRLSIVAPARAQENRTASGRDVPAAPSQASGPTDPAELEAFLDDFFATEMEEYPIAGAAISVVKDGKSFFAKGYGYAD
;
A
#
# COMPACT_ATOMS: atom_id res chain seq x y z
N MET A 1 51.05 -28.47 -1.63
CA MET A 1 50.64 -27.83 -0.36
C MET A 1 49.95 -26.50 -0.63
N SER A 2 49.27 -25.92 0.38
CA SER A 2 48.23 -24.90 0.21
C SER A 2 48.59 -23.54 0.84
N THR A 3 48.16 -22.44 0.20
CA THR A 3 47.65 -21.15 0.78
C THR A 3 47.26 -20.25 -0.40
N GLN A 4 46.03 -19.75 -0.61
CA GLN A 4 45.06 -19.00 0.21
C GLN A 4 45.35 -17.47 0.31
N LYS A 5 44.54 -16.66 -0.40
CA LYS A 5 43.77 -15.48 0.09
C LYS A 5 43.16 -14.64 -1.07
N GLY A 6 42.04 -13.94 -0.82
CA GLY A 6 41.62 -12.77 -1.64
C GLY A 6 40.24 -12.79 -2.33
N LYS A 7 39.23 -12.22 -1.65
CA LYS A 7 38.02 -11.52 -2.17
C LYS A 7 37.90 -10.23 -1.32
N PRO A 8 37.18 -9.15 -1.69
CA PRO A 8 36.02 -9.01 -2.60
C PRO A 8 36.42 -8.26 -3.91
N THR A 9 35.69 -7.38 -4.63
CA THR A 9 34.44 -6.62 -4.38
C THR A 9 33.66 -6.25 -5.65
N ILE A 10 32.35 -6.05 -5.45
CA ILE A 10 31.28 -5.69 -6.40
C ILE A 10 31.45 -4.29 -7.00
N LYS A 11 31.31 -4.14 -8.33
CA LYS A 11 30.96 -2.86 -9.02
C LYS A 11 30.23 -3.08 -10.36
N MET A 12 28.93 -3.43 -10.34
CA MET A 12 28.14 -3.52 -11.61
C MET A 12 26.62 -3.24 -11.47
N SER A 13 26.25 -2.18 -10.76
CA SER A 13 24.85 -1.73 -10.60
C SER A 13 24.50 -0.40 -11.31
N LEU A 14 25.48 0.51 -11.46
CA LEU A 14 25.22 1.90 -11.88
C LEU A 14 24.53 2.02 -13.25
N ALA A 15 24.86 1.15 -14.21
CA ALA A 15 24.27 1.15 -15.55
C ALA A 15 22.79 0.73 -15.58
N LYS A 16 22.29 -0.02 -14.59
CA LYS A 16 20.90 -0.51 -14.57
C LYS A 16 19.90 0.53 -14.04
N SER A 17 20.35 1.45 -13.19
CA SER A 17 19.48 2.49 -12.58
C SER A 17 18.98 3.50 -13.62
N LEU A 18 19.86 3.95 -14.52
CA LEU A 18 19.53 4.99 -15.51
C LEU A 18 18.42 4.56 -16.50
N ALA A 19 18.43 3.29 -16.91
CA ALA A 19 17.38 2.73 -17.77
C ALA A 19 16.00 2.68 -17.09
N MET A 20 15.97 2.45 -15.77
CA MET A 20 14.73 2.39 -14.97
C MET A 20 14.14 3.77 -14.69
N MET A 21 14.98 4.82 -14.57
CA MET A 21 14.48 6.20 -14.49
C MET A 21 13.85 6.66 -15.81
N LEU A 22 14.47 6.33 -16.95
CA LEU A 22 14.02 6.78 -18.27
C LEU A 22 12.65 6.21 -18.68
N THR A 23 12.31 4.99 -18.24
CA THR A 23 10.99 4.40 -18.49
C THR A 23 9.88 4.98 -17.60
N LEU A 24 10.23 5.51 -16.42
CA LEU A 24 9.28 6.07 -15.47
C LEU A 24 8.79 7.47 -15.89
N THR A 25 9.68 8.34 -16.37
CA THR A 25 9.31 9.71 -16.83
C THR A 25 8.41 9.71 -18.06
N LEU A 26 8.51 8.72 -18.94
CA LEU A 26 7.72 8.66 -20.19
C LEU A 26 6.21 8.42 -19.97
N ARG A 27 5.78 8.04 -18.76
CA ARG A 27 4.39 7.69 -18.46
C ARG A 27 3.52 8.82 -17.88
N LEU A 28 4.08 10.02 -17.64
CA LEU A 28 3.43 11.06 -16.82
C LEU A 28 2.96 12.32 -17.59
N SER A 29 2.79 12.24 -18.92
CA SER A 29 2.74 13.44 -19.79
C SER A 29 1.45 13.62 -20.63
N ILE A 30 0.31 13.01 -20.27
CA ILE A 30 -0.99 13.29 -20.93
C ILE A 30 -2.10 13.48 -19.89
N VAL A 31 -2.29 14.72 -19.44
CA VAL A 31 -3.55 15.19 -18.82
C VAL A 31 -3.94 16.48 -19.52
N ALA A 32 -4.84 16.37 -20.51
CA ALA A 32 -5.44 17.52 -21.18
C ALA A 32 -6.72 17.95 -20.42
N PRO A 33 -6.88 19.23 -20.03
CA PRO A 33 -8.08 19.70 -19.34
C PRO A 33 -9.23 19.90 -20.33
N ALA A 34 -9.89 18.80 -20.73
CA ALA A 34 -11.06 18.81 -21.61
C ALA A 34 -12.33 19.36 -20.91
N ARG A 35 -12.31 20.63 -20.49
CA ARG A 35 -13.50 21.35 -19.99
C ARG A 35 -14.24 22.07 -21.13
N ALA A 36 -14.73 21.27 -22.06
CA ALA A 36 -15.64 21.68 -23.13
C ALA A 36 -16.62 20.53 -23.46
N GLN A 37 -17.64 20.37 -22.62
CA GLN A 37 -18.88 19.72 -23.03
C GLN A 37 -20.03 20.48 -22.38
N GLU A 38 -20.55 21.45 -23.13
CA GLU A 38 -21.72 22.23 -22.79
C GLU A 38 -22.99 21.35 -22.85
N ASN A 39 -23.97 21.68 -22.01
CA ASN A 39 -25.40 21.36 -22.15
C ASN A 39 -25.80 20.10 -22.95
N ARG A 40 -26.11 19.03 -22.22
CA ARG A 40 -27.22 18.15 -22.66
C ARG A 40 -28.05 17.63 -21.50
N THR A 41 -29.19 18.27 -21.27
CA THR A 41 -30.32 17.66 -20.57
C THR A 41 -30.72 16.37 -21.28
N ALA A 42 -30.51 15.23 -20.62
CA ALA A 42 -30.95 13.92 -21.07
C ALA A 42 -31.54 13.17 -19.87
N SER A 43 -32.87 13.07 -19.84
CA SER A 43 -33.60 12.41 -18.76
C SER A 43 -33.28 10.91 -18.66
N GLY A 44 -33.44 10.35 -17.45
CA GLY A 44 -33.71 8.92 -17.24
C GLY A 44 -32.67 7.95 -17.78
N ARG A 45 -31.53 7.81 -17.08
CA ARG A 45 -30.81 6.52 -17.02
C ARG A 45 -30.36 6.26 -15.59
N ASP A 46 -30.84 5.18 -15.01
CA ASP A 46 -30.16 4.48 -13.92
C ASP A 46 -28.83 3.94 -14.45
N VAL A 47 -27.79 4.78 -14.40
CA VAL A 47 -26.43 4.27 -14.31
C VAL A 47 -26.30 3.59 -12.95
N PRO A 48 -25.94 2.29 -12.87
CA PRO A 48 -25.67 1.66 -11.60
C PRO A 48 -24.62 2.49 -10.86
N ALA A 49 -24.95 2.97 -9.66
CA ALA A 49 -24.01 3.73 -8.86
C ALA A 49 -22.74 2.88 -8.68
N ALA A 50 -21.58 3.46 -8.98
CA ALA A 50 -20.31 2.82 -8.65
C ALA A 50 -20.34 2.48 -7.15
N PRO A 51 -19.86 1.28 -6.74
CA PRO A 51 -20.00 0.83 -5.37
C PRO A 51 -19.48 1.90 -4.43
N SER A 52 -20.36 2.39 -3.56
CA SER A 52 -20.03 3.41 -2.58
C SER A 52 -18.80 2.94 -1.82
N GLN A 53 -17.72 3.72 -1.86
CA GLN A 53 -16.47 3.38 -1.20
C GLN A 53 -16.80 3.01 0.25
N ALA A 54 -16.49 1.76 0.63
CA ALA A 54 -16.78 1.29 1.97
C ALA A 54 -16.09 2.22 2.95
N SER A 55 -16.87 2.86 3.82
CA SER A 55 -16.33 3.69 4.90
C SER A 55 -15.40 2.83 5.72
N GLY A 56 -14.12 3.24 5.83
CA GLY A 56 -13.19 2.61 6.75
C GLY A 56 -13.61 2.87 8.21
N PRO A 57 -13.02 2.12 9.17
CA PRO A 57 -13.43 2.16 10.57
C PRO A 57 -13.60 3.57 11.14
N THR A 58 -14.78 3.81 11.69
CA THR A 58 -15.26 5.10 12.18
C THR A 58 -14.74 5.42 13.58
N ASP A 59 -14.49 4.39 14.39
CA ASP A 59 -13.92 4.47 15.73
C ASP A 59 -12.81 3.41 15.97
N PRO A 60 -12.03 3.50 17.07
CA PRO A 60 -10.92 2.59 17.33
C PRO A 60 -11.31 1.14 17.64
N ALA A 61 -12.52 0.87 18.14
CA ALA A 61 -12.99 -0.48 18.46
C ALA A 61 -13.50 -1.21 17.21
N GLU A 62 -14.10 -0.49 16.27
CA GLU A 62 -14.37 -1.00 14.91
C GLU A 62 -13.07 -1.39 14.20
N LEU A 63 -12.03 -0.56 14.34
CA LEU A 63 -10.69 -0.85 13.81
C LEU A 63 -10.03 -2.05 14.52
N GLU A 64 -10.15 -2.15 15.85
CA GLU A 64 -9.63 -3.27 16.63
C GLU A 64 -10.29 -4.58 16.22
N ALA A 65 -11.61 -4.63 16.13
CA ALA A 65 -12.34 -5.83 15.71
C ALA A 65 -11.95 -6.31 14.30
N PHE A 66 -11.77 -5.37 13.36
CA PHE A 66 -11.28 -5.69 12.01
C PHE A 66 -9.85 -6.26 12.03
N LEU A 67 -8.93 -5.64 12.79
CA LEU A 67 -7.54 -6.09 12.86
C LEU A 67 -7.40 -7.43 13.60
N ASP A 68 -8.23 -7.67 14.61
CA ASP A 68 -8.23 -8.94 15.36
C ASP A 68 -8.71 -10.11 14.49
N ASP A 69 -9.77 -9.94 13.70
CA ASP A 69 -10.26 -10.95 12.75
C ASP A 69 -9.27 -11.21 11.60
N PHE A 70 -8.67 -10.12 11.07
CA PHE A 70 -7.62 -10.19 10.06
C PHE A 70 -6.39 -10.95 10.55
N PHE A 71 -5.83 -10.59 11.72
CA PHE A 71 -4.66 -11.27 12.26
C PHE A 71 -4.96 -12.68 12.78
N ALA A 72 -6.17 -12.98 13.26
CA ALA A 72 -6.56 -14.35 13.56
C ALA A 72 -6.47 -15.25 12.33
N THR A 73 -6.95 -14.78 11.17
CA THR A 73 -6.92 -15.52 9.90
C THR A 73 -5.50 -15.60 9.33
N GLU A 74 -4.83 -14.46 9.14
CA GLU A 74 -3.53 -14.39 8.46
C GLU A 74 -2.40 -15.06 9.26
N MET A 75 -2.49 -15.10 10.60
CA MET A 75 -1.50 -15.79 11.44
C MET A 75 -1.78 -17.30 11.62
N GLU A 76 -2.94 -17.79 11.17
CA GLU A 76 -3.19 -19.22 10.99
C GLU A 76 -2.69 -19.70 9.61
N GLU A 77 -2.91 -18.91 8.54
CA GLU A 77 -2.44 -19.25 7.18
C GLU A 77 -0.93 -19.06 6.99
N TYR A 78 -0.32 -18.03 7.61
CA TYR A 78 1.09 -17.69 7.44
C TYR A 78 1.88 -17.75 8.76
N PRO A 79 3.13 -18.26 8.76
CA PRO A 79 3.98 -18.36 9.95
C PRO A 79 4.56 -17.00 10.38
N ILE A 80 3.68 -16.10 10.83
CA ILE A 80 4.00 -14.78 11.33
C ILE A 80 4.20 -14.88 12.84
N ALA A 81 5.40 -14.56 13.35
CA ALA A 81 5.66 -14.58 14.80
C ALA A 81 4.88 -13.48 15.55
N GLY A 82 4.72 -12.33 14.91
CA GLY A 82 3.93 -11.21 15.42
C GLY A 82 3.98 -9.98 14.52
N ALA A 83 3.09 -9.02 14.81
CA ALA A 83 3.00 -7.72 14.15
C ALA A 83 2.68 -6.61 15.17
N ALA A 84 3.10 -5.38 14.90
CA ALA A 84 2.79 -4.22 15.73
C ALA A 84 2.15 -3.13 14.86
N ILE A 85 0.92 -2.72 15.21
CA ILE A 85 0.15 -1.71 14.51
C ILE A 85 0.12 -0.43 15.35
N SER A 86 0.29 0.72 14.70
CA SER A 86 0.09 2.05 15.27
C SER A 86 -0.53 2.95 14.22
N VAL A 87 -1.64 3.61 14.57
CA VAL A 87 -2.41 4.48 13.69
C VAL A 87 -2.47 5.86 14.30
N VAL A 88 -2.10 6.88 13.51
CA VAL A 88 -2.12 8.29 13.90
C VAL A 88 -3.18 9.00 13.09
N LYS A 89 -4.12 9.67 13.77
CA LYS A 89 -5.19 10.48 13.18
C LYS A 89 -5.13 11.89 13.78
N ASP A 90 -5.27 12.92 12.94
CA ASP A 90 -5.29 14.33 13.37
C ASP A 90 -4.08 14.74 14.25
N GLY A 91 -2.90 14.14 13.96
CA GLY A 91 -1.65 14.36 14.71
C GLY A 91 -1.59 13.68 16.09
N LYS A 92 -2.52 12.77 16.41
CA LYS A 92 -2.64 12.06 17.69
C LYS A 92 -2.63 10.55 17.47
N SER A 93 -2.14 9.79 18.45
CA SER A 93 -2.34 8.33 18.45
C SER A 93 -3.85 8.04 18.50
N PHE A 94 -4.33 7.23 17.56
CA PHE A 94 -5.73 6.81 17.43
C PHE A 94 -5.92 5.36 17.87
N PHE A 95 -4.95 4.50 17.55
CA PHE A 95 -4.93 3.08 17.92
C PHE A 95 -3.49 2.58 17.96
N ALA A 96 -3.17 1.67 18.89
CA ALA A 96 -1.90 0.94 18.89
C ALA A 96 -2.07 -0.42 19.59
N LYS A 97 -1.68 -1.52 18.92
CA LYS A 97 -1.80 -2.90 19.43
C LYS A 97 -0.72 -3.80 18.84
N GLY A 98 -0.31 -4.79 19.63
CA GLY A 98 0.58 -5.87 19.21
C GLY A 98 -0.19 -7.18 19.02
N TYR A 99 0.23 -7.96 18.04
CA TYR A 99 -0.32 -9.26 17.65
C TYR A 99 0.79 -10.30 17.64
N GLY A 100 0.49 -11.55 18.02
CA GLY A 100 1.46 -12.66 18.08
C GLY A 100 2.00 -12.97 19.47
N TYR A 101 3.05 -13.80 19.51
CA TYR A 101 3.67 -14.31 20.74
C TYR A 101 4.98 -13.57 21.08
N ALA A 102 5.34 -13.59 22.38
CA ALA A 102 6.49 -12.88 22.94
C ALA A 102 7.24 -13.76 23.96
N ASP A 103 7.68 -14.94 23.49
CA ASP A 103 8.42 -15.99 24.22
C ASP A 103 9.81 -16.16 23.57
#